data_AF-A0A0D3HM66-F1
#
_entry.id   AF-A0A0D3HM66-F1
#
_cell.length_a   1.000
_cell.length_b   1.000
_cell.length_c   1.000
_cell.angle_alpha   90.00
_cell.angle_beta   90.00
_cell.angle_gamma   90.00
#
_symmetry.space_group_name_H-M   'P 1'
#
loop_
_entity.id
_entity.type
_entity.pdbx_description
1 polymer ?
#
loop_
_entity_poly.entity_id
_entity_poly.type
_entity_poly.pdbx_seq_one_letter_code
_entity_poly.pdbx_strand_id
1 'polypeptide(L)'
;MGQEQINGILSWDLPATDYEPVFVGDDPSYSDEKRERYRRLVLRGTDAKNKLLHKMRELQDYVKNQLALHGYVDIDEKMHYPS
;
A
#
# COMPACT_ATOMS: atom_id res chain seq x y z
N MET A 1 -10.67 -15.71 11.33
CA MET A 1 -9.26 -15.29 11.13
C MET A 1 -8.60 -15.30 12.51
N GLY A 2 -7.37 -15.80 12.65
CA GLY A 2 -6.68 -15.83 13.94
C GLY A 2 -6.22 -14.43 14.39
N GLN A 3 -6.06 -14.21 15.69
CA GLN A 3 -5.63 -12.91 16.24
C GLN A 3 -4.28 -12.45 15.67
N GLU A 4 -3.32 -13.36 15.49
CA GLU A 4 -2.01 -13.05 14.92
C GLU A 4 -2.11 -12.55 13.47
N GLN A 5 -3.02 -13.12 12.68
CA GLN A 5 -3.26 -12.69 11.30
C GLN A 5 -3.92 -11.31 11.25
N ILE A 6 -4.89 -11.06 12.15
CA ILE A 6 -5.53 -9.75 12.29
C ILE A 6 -4.48 -8.69 12.64
N ASN A 7 -3.67 -8.95 13.67
CA ASN A 7 -2.60 -8.04 14.08
C ASN A 7 -1.58 -7.81 12.96
N GLY A 8 -1.22 -8.87 12.21
CA GLY A 8 -0.30 -8.78 11.08
C GLY A 8 -0.83 -7.93 9.93
N ILE A 9 -2.15 -7.96 9.64
CA ILE A 9 -2.77 -7.12 8.61
C ILE A 9 -2.88 -5.67 9.09
N LEU A 10 -3.27 -5.46 10.34
CA LEU A 10 -3.44 -4.11 10.90
C LEU A 10 -2.10 -3.39 11.10
N SER A 11 -0.99 -4.11 11.30
CA SER A 11 0.34 -3.52 11.48
C SER A 11 1.01 -3.08 10.18
N TRP A 12 0.38 -3.30 9.02
CA TRP A 12 0.91 -2.81 7.75
C TRP A 12 0.93 -1.28 7.70
N ASP A 13 2.13 -0.72 7.61
CA ASP A 13 2.37 0.68 7.31
C ASP A 13 2.26 0.89 5.79
N LEU A 14 1.04 1.18 5.33
CA LEU A 14 0.74 1.36 3.92
C LEU A 14 0.78 2.85 3.57
N PRO A 15 1.45 3.24 2.46
CA PRO A 15 1.36 4.60 1.95
C PRO A 15 -0.09 5.03 1.75
N ALA A 16 -0.39 6.32 1.92
CA ALA A 16 -1.72 6.87 1.65
C ALA A 16 -2.00 7.00 0.14
N THR A 17 -0.95 7.20 -0.67
CA THR A 17 -1.05 7.40 -2.12
C THR A 17 -0.36 6.28 -2.87
N ASP A 18 -0.65 6.17 -4.16
CA ASP A 18 -0.01 5.20 -5.04
C ASP A 18 1.45 5.59 -5.31
N TYR A 19 2.26 4.60 -5.69
CA TYR A 19 3.63 4.82 -6.11
C TYR A 19 3.66 5.47 -7.49
N GLU A 20 4.50 6.48 -7.65
CA GLU A 20 4.78 7.08 -8.95
C GLU A 20 5.93 6.36 -9.66
N PRO A 21 5.89 6.22 -11.00
CA PRO A 21 6.99 5.65 -11.75
C PRO A 21 8.20 6.60 -11.72
N VAL A 22 9.32 6.12 -11.19
CA VAL A 22 10.59 6.85 -11.22
C VAL A 22 11.40 6.37 -12.41
N PHE A 23 11.62 7.25 -13.37
CA PHE A 23 12.49 6.98 -14.51
C PHE A 23 13.90 7.45 -14.20
N VAL A 24 14.89 6.60 -14.47
CA VAL A 24 16.27 7.08 -14.57
C VAL A 24 16.31 8.09 -15.71
N GLY A 25 16.85 9.28 -15.42
CA GLY A 25 16.94 10.39 -16.37
C GLY A 25 17.75 10.04 -17.62
N ASP A 26 17.90 11.02 -18.52
CA ASP A 26 18.55 10.85 -19.82
C ASP A 26 20.04 10.51 -19.70
N ASP A 27 20.35 9.29 -19.27
CA ASP A 27 21.67 8.70 -19.38
C ASP A 27 21.97 8.57 -20.88
N PRO A 28 22.97 9.30 -21.39
CA PRO A 28 23.32 9.28 -22.81
C PRO A 28 23.93 7.94 -23.23
N SER A 29 24.26 7.04 -22.30
CA SER A 29 24.72 5.68 -22.61
C SER A 29 23.60 4.73 -23.07
N TYR A 30 22.33 5.12 -22.87
CA TYR A 30 21.19 4.34 -23.33
C TYR A 30 20.81 4.74 -24.76
N SER A 31 20.72 3.74 -25.66
CA SER A 31 19.99 3.94 -26.91
C SER A 31 18.50 4.15 -26.65
N ASP A 32 17.81 4.81 -27.58
CA ASP A 32 16.36 5.06 -27.48
C ASP A 32 15.57 3.76 -27.25
N GLU A 33 15.96 2.66 -27.90
CA GLU A 33 15.31 1.36 -27.72
C GLU A 33 15.48 0.82 -26.29
N LYS A 34 16.69 0.95 -25.71
CA LYS A 34 16.94 0.54 -24.32
C LYS A 34 16.17 1.40 -23.34
N ARG A 35 16.10 2.72 -23.59
CA ARG A 35 15.34 3.67 -22.78
C ARG A 35 13.84 3.34 -22.80
N GLU A 36 13.30 3.02 -23.97
CA GLU A 36 11.88 2.65 -24.10
C GLU A 36 11.56 1.29 -23.46
N ARG A 37 12.44 0.29 -23.58
CA ARG A 37 12.28 -0.97 -22.85
C ARG A 37 12.32 -0.75 -21.34
N TYR A 38 13.23 0.08 -20.85
CA TYR A 38 13.32 0.41 -19.44
C TYR A 38 12.06 1.13 -18.93
N ARG A 39 11.57 2.14 -19.66
CA ARG A 39 10.31 2.83 -19.33
C ARG A 39 9.14 1.87 -19.19
N ARG A 40 8.97 0.94 -20.14
CA ARG A 40 7.91 -0.08 -20.08
C ARG A 40 8.04 -1.00 -18.86
N LEU A 41 9.27 -1.36 -18.48
CA LEU A 41 9.51 -2.16 -17.28
C LEU A 41 9.16 -1.40 -16.01
N VAL A 42 9.57 -0.13 -15.89
CA VAL A 42 9.22 0.73 -14.75
C VAL A 42 7.71 0.86 -14.63
N LEU A 43 7.01 1.20 -15.72
CA LEU A 43 5.56 1.34 -15.73
C LEU A 43 4.85 0.06 -15.29
N ARG A 44 5.24 -1.11 -15.82
CA ARG A 44 4.66 -2.39 -15.41
C ARG A 44 4.96 -2.73 -13.96
N GLY A 45 6.17 -2.47 -13.49
CA GLY A 45 6.57 -2.71 -12.11
C GLY A 45 5.79 -1.84 -11.13
N THR A 46 5.61 -0.55 -11.46
CA THR A 46 4.83 0.39 -10.65
C THR A 46 3.35 0.01 -10.63
N ASP A 47 2.75 -0.35 -11.77
CA ASP A 47 1.36 -0.84 -11.83
C ASP A 47 1.14 -2.09 -10.98
N ALA A 48 2.05 -3.07 -11.05
CA ALA A 48 1.97 -4.28 -10.23
C ALA A 48 2.07 -3.96 -8.72
N LYS A 49 2.97 -3.06 -8.32
CA LYS A 49 3.08 -2.60 -6.92
C LYS A 49 1.82 -1.89 -6.45
N ASN A 50 1.23 -1.02 -7.27
CA ASN A 50 0.01 -0.29 -6.92
C ASN A 50 -1.20 -1.23 -6.81
N LYS A 51 -1.30 -2.25 -7.68
CA LYS A 51 -2.33 -3.29 -7.57
C LYS A 51 -2.23 -4.07 -6.26
N LEU A 52 -1.02 -4.46 -5.86
CA LEU A 52 -0.80 -5.12 -4.57
C LEU A 52 -1.16 -4.20 -3.41
N LEU A 53 -0.70 -2.95 -3.43
CA LEU A 53 -1.00 -1.94 -2.41
C LEU A 53 -2.52 -1.74 -2.25
N HIS A 54 -3.25 -1.67 -3.36
CA HIS A 54 -4.71 -1.55 -3.32
C HIS A 54 -5.37 -2.74 -2.61
N LYS A 55 -4.92 -3.97 -2.92
CA LYS A 55 -5.43 -5.18 -2.22
C LYS A 55 -5.06 -5.22 -0.75
N MET A 56 -3.90 -4.72 -0.37
CA MET A 56 -3.52 -4.61 1.03
C MET A 56 -4.41 -3.60 1.77
N ARG A 57 -4.70 -2.44 1.17
CA ARG A 57 -5.63 -1.45 1.73
C ARG A 57 -7.05 -2.02 1.87
N GLU A 58 -7.59 -2.63 0.81
CA GLU A 58 -8.90 -3.28 0.84
C GLU A 58 -9.01 -4.30 1.99
N LEU A 59 -7.95 -5.11 2.20
CA LEU A 59 -7.95 -6.11 3.25
C LEU A 59 -7.85 -5.48 4.65
N GLN A 60 -7.04 -4.43 4.81
CA GLN A 60 -6.93 -3.70 6.08
C GLN A 60 -8.28 -3.06 6.44
N ASP A 61 -8.95 -2.43 5.47
CA ASP A 61 -10.29 -1.85 5.65
C ASP A 61 -11.34 -2.92 5.95
N TYR A 62 -11.29 -4.05 5.26
CA TYR A 62 -12.18 -5.18 5.55
C TYR A 62 -12.02 -5.66 6.99
N VAL A 63 -10.79 -5.85 7.47
CA VAL A 63 -10.53 -6.30 8.84
C VAL A 63 -11.02 -5.26 9.85
N LYS A 64 -10.76 -3.96 9.63
CA LYS A 64 -11.28 -2.87 10.47
C LYS A 64 -12.80 -2.88 10.54
N ASN A 65 -13.48 -3.02 9.40
CA ASN A 65 -14.94 -3.09 9.33
C ASN A 65 -15.50 -4.31 10.06
N GLN A 66 -14.88 -5.48 9.94
CA GLN A 66 -15.29 -6.68 10.67
C GLN A 66 -15.13 -6.49 12.18
N LEU A 67 -14.02 -5.92 12.63
CA LEU A 67 -13.79 -5.63 14.06
C LEU A 67 -14.84 -4.67 14.62
N ALA A 68 -15.16 -3.60 13.88
CA ALA A 68 -16.19 -2.64 14.27
C ALA A 68 -17.58 -3.30 14.42
N LEU A 69 -17.96 -4.20 13.50
CA LEU A 69 -19.22 -4.95 13.60
C LEU A 69 -19.29 -5.85 14.85
N HIS A 70 -18.14 -6.30 15.36
CA HIS A 70 -18.04 -7.10 16.57
C HIS A 70 -17.81 -6.27 17.84
N GLY A 71 -17.94 -4.95 17.77
CA GLY A 71 -17.83 -4.04 18.92
C GLY A 71 -16.40 -3.73 19.34
N TYR A 72 -15.39 -4.11 18.55
CA TYR A 72 -14.03 -3.62 18.73
C TYR A 72 -13.95 -2.21 18.15
N VAL A 73 -13.78 -1.22 19.03
CA VAL A 73 -13.57 0.18 18.65
C VAL A 73 -12.09 0.41 18.46
N ASP A 74 -11.71 1.03 17.34
CA ASP A 74 -10.35 1.52 17.11
C ASP A 74 -10.07 2.63 18.14
N ILE A 75 -9.26 2.31 19.16
CA ILE A 75 -8.86 3.29 20.17
C ILE A 75 -7.67 4.04 19.57
N ASP A 76 -7.97 5.00 18.71
CA ASP A 76 -7.01 6.03 18.36
C ASP A 76 -6.58 6.70 19.69
N GLU A 77 -5.27 6.81 19.97
CA GLU A 77 -4.71 7.32 21.23
C GLU A 77 -5.22 8.74 21.60
N LYS A 78 -5.96 9.39 20.69
CA LYS A 78 -6.65 10.67 20.88
C LYS A 78 -8.04 10.55 21.51
N MET A 79 -8.56 9.36 21.84
CA MET A 79 -9.78 9.25 22.65
C MET A 79 -9.50 9.69 24.09
N HIS A 80 -9.60 11.00 24.32
CA HIS A 80 -9.73 11.57 25.66
C HIS A 80 -10.99 11.01 26.32
N TYR A 81 -10.80 10.06 27.24
CA TYR A 81 -11.83 9.76 28.22
C TYR A 81 -11.94 10.95 29.18
N PRO A 82 -13.12 11.59 29.31
CA PRO A 82 -13.34 12.50 30.42
C PRO A 82 -13.34 11.67 31.71
N SER A 83 -12.54 12.14 32.67
CA SER A 83 -12.42 11.58 34.02
C SER A 83 -13.74 11.64 34.79
#